data_AF-A0A4Q7R3V8-F1
#
_entry.id   AF-A0A4Q7R3V8-F1
#
_cell.length_a   1.000
_cell.length_b   1.000
_cell.length_c   1.000
_cell.angle_alpha   90.00
_cell.angle_beta   90.00
_cell.angle_gamma   90.00
#
_symmetry.space_group_name_H-M   'P 1'
#
loop_
_entity.id
_entity.type
_entity.pdbx_description
1 polymer ?
#
loop_
_entity_poly.entity_id
_entity_poly.type
_entity_poly.pdbx_seq_one_letter_code
_entity_poly.pdbx_strand_id
1 'polypeptide(L)'
;MSPISRRTLVLGGLAAAGAGALPAAAQSSVITATAAVPYPFRLGIASGEPDANSVVLWTRLAPSPLNADGQGGMANADVAVDWQVSTTDTFSTLVASGTVTAKYASAHSVHVVAGGLSPDADYFYRFRAQGHLSPVGRTRTAPAVGTNGRDLVMAFTSCAHYEEGYYTVYRRMAEENPGLILFLGDYIYEYGATAGRPRLHAGASEIVSLADYRRRYAQYKSDPDLQAAHAVAPWLVVPDDHEVENNYANMVRADSTPSLTTAQWTARRTAAYQAYYENMPLRPAQANSGNSIPLYRRLRWGSLATFHMLDTRQYRNDQACGDGWKVCSDADLASRSLPGNTQETWLLDGLNQHYGTWDILGQQVFFARRFDSAGAGSMDSWDGYRASRARIQQGWIDRGTRNPVVLTGDVHRAWASDLKADYSNANSAVIGSELVTSSVTSSGDGDGATTIPNLADNPWLRFYQNRRGYIRTTISPTQLRADFRAVAKVSEHGAAVSTAKSFVIQEGQPGLQAV
;
A
#
# COMPACT_ATOMS: atom_id res chain seq x y z
N MET A 1 -8.25 35.44 -44.46
CA MET A 1 -9.42 35.63 -45.34
C MET A 1 -9.44 34.49 -46.35
N SER A 2 -10.58 33.82 -46.46
CA SER A 2 -10.81 32.49 -47.05
C SER A 2 -10.51 32.36 -48.54
N PRO A 3 -10.44 31.11 -49.05
CA PRO A 3 -11.62 30.54 -49.74
C PRO A 3 -11.89 29.08 -49.28
N ILE A 4 -13.07 28.71 -48.80
CA ILE A 4 -14.34 28.39 -49.49
C ILE A 4 -14.17 27.55 -50.78
N SER A 5 -14.55 26.29 -50.61
CA SER A 5 -14.83 25.20 -51.57
C SER A 5 -15.83 25.58 -52.67
N ARG A 6 -15.68 24.97 -53.87
CA ARG A 6 -16.76 24.18 -54.52
C ARG A 6 -16.31 23.41 -55.77
N ARG A 7 -16.78 22.16 -55.80
CA ARG A 7 -16.93 21.24 -56.93
C ARG A 7 -17.30 21.94 -58.25
N THR A 8 -16.71 21.50 -59.36
CA THR A 8 -17.45 21.39 -60.63
C THR A 8 -17.09 20.09 -61.34
N LEU A 9 -18.10 19.23 -61.40
CA LEU A 9 -18.22 18.03 -62.22
C LEU A 9 -18.47 18.49 -63.67
N VAL A 10 -17.69 18.00 -64.64
CA VAL A 10 -18.06 18.06 -66.06
C VAL A 10 -18.00 16.64 -66.63
N LEU A 11 -19.21 16.14 -66.94
CA LEU A 11 -19.48 14.99 -67.80
C LEU A 11 -19.43 15.45 -69.26
N GLY A 12 -18.86 14.64 -70.15
CA GLY A 12 -18.97 14.82 -71.60
C GLY A 12 -18.10 13.83 -72.38
N GLY A 13 -18.69 12.70 -72.77
CA GLY A 13 -18.01 11.57 -73.40
C GLY A 13 -17.62 11.75 -74.87
N LEU A 14 -16.78 10.81 -75.34
CA LEU A 14 -16.67 10.38 -76.74
C LEU A 14 -16.15 8.93 -76.76
N ALA A 15 -16.89 8.07 -77.44
CA ALA A 15 -16.58 6.68 -77.67
C ALA A 15 -15.66 6.52 -78.90
N ALA A 16 -14.72 5.56 -78.86
CA ALA A 16 -14.58 4.45 -79.82
C ALA A 16 -13.17 3.81 -79.79
N ALA A 17 -13.18 2.49 -79.54
CA ALA A 17 -12.36 1.43 -80.12
C ALA A 17 -10.82 1.50 -80.16
N GLY A 18 -10.18 0.47 -79.58
CA GLY A 18 -8.94 -0.08 -80.16
C GLY A 18 -7.93 -0.72 -79.20
N ALA A 19 -7.91 -2.06 -79.20
CA ALA A 19 -6.74 -2.94 -79.02
C ALA A 19 -6.00 -3.03 -77.66
N GLY A 20 -6.24 -4.17 -76.98
CA GLY A 20 -5.19 -5.06 -76.48
C GLY A 20 -4.19 -4.51 -75.45
N ALA A 21 -4.57 -4.54 -74.17
CA ALA A 21 -3.61 -4.53 -73.07
C ALA A 21 -3.91 -5.71 -72.13
N LEU A 22 -2.90 -6.55 -71.93
CA LEU A 22 -2.85 -7.61 -70.92
C LEU A 22 -3.25 -7.03 -69.55
N PRO A 23 -4.04 -7.72 -68.71
CA PRO A 23 -4.18 -7.31 -67.34
C PRO A 23 -2.82 -7.55 -66.67
N ALA A 24 -2.06 -6.48 -66.47
CA ALA A 24 -1.03 -6.48 -65.45
C ALA A 24 -1.73 -6.88 -64.15
N ALA A 25 -1.37 -8.05 -63.62
CA ALA A 25 -1.84 -8.50 -62.33
C ALA A 25 -1.44 -7.42 -61.31
N ALA A 26 -2.39 -6.55 -60.96
CA ALA A 26 -2.28 -5.71 -59.80
C ALA A 26 -2.18 -6.69 -58.63
N GLN A 27 -0.96 -6.92 -58.17
CA GLN A 27 -0.72 -7.44 -56.84
C GLN A 27 -1.33 -6.41 -55.90
N SER A 28 -2.59 -6.61 -55.55
CA SER A 28 -3.20 -5.96 -54.40
C SER A 28 -2.37 -6.43 -53.22
N SER A 29 -1.35 -5.65 -52.86
CA SER A 29 -0.69 -5.75 -51.58
C SER A 29 -1.79 -5.50 -50.56
N VAL A 30 -2.36 -6.58 -50.03
CA VAL A 30 -3.25 -6.50 -48.87
C VAL A 30 -2.36 -5.96 -47.76
N ILE A 31 -2.38 -4.64 -47.55
CA ILE A 31 -1.92 -4.06 -46.32
C ILE A 31 -2.91 -4.56 -45.28
N THR A 32 -2.61 -5.69 -44.67
CA THR A 32 -3.26 -6.10 -43.44
C THR A 32 -2.94 -5.01 -42.43
N ALA A 33 -3.90 -4.12 -42.20
CA ALA A 33 -3.85 -3.19 -41.11
C ALA A 33 -3.76 -4.01 -39.82
N THR A 34 -2.54 -4.22 -39.32
CA THR A 34 -2.33 -4.84 -38.02
C THR A 34 -2.97 -3.91 -36.99
N ALA A 35 -3.95 -4.42 -36.24
CA ALA A 35 -4.58 -3.66 -35.17
C ALA A 35 -3.50 -3.07 -34.26
N ALA A 36 -3.63 -1.78 -33.91
CA ALA A 36 -2.67 -1.12 -33.04
C ALA A 36 -2.60 -1.87 -31.70
N VAL A 37 -1.38 -2.17 -31.23
CA VAL A 37 -1.18 -2.82 -29.93
C VAL A 37 -1.72 -1.88 -28.83
N PRO A 38 -2.69 -2.31 -28.01
CA PRO A 38 -3.25 -1.44 -26.97
C PRO A 38 -2.21 -1.06 -25.91
N TYR A 39 -2.33 0.14 -25.34
CA TYR A 39 -1.43 0.60 -24.28
C TYR A 39 -1.51 -0.31 -23.02
N PRO A 40 -0.40 -0.94 -22.58
CA PRO A 40 -0.44 -1.98 -21.55
C PRO A 40 -0.28 -1.46 -20.12
N PHE A 41 0.29 -0.27 -19.89
CA PHE A 41 0.61 0.23 -18.54
C PHE A 41 -0.56 0.96 -17.87
N ARG A 42 -1.78 0.40 -17.98
CA ARG A 42 -3.00 1.03 -17.43
C ARG A 42 -3.11 0.96 -15.91
N LEU A 43 -2.31 0.12 -15.26
CA LEU A 43 -2.21 0.02 -13.80
C LEU A 43 -1.06 0.86 -13.22
N GLY A 44 -0.42 1.67 -14.06
CA GLY A 44 0.71 2.51 -13.70
C GLY A 44 1.98 1.71 -13.43
N ILE A 45 2.82 2.31 -12.59
CA ILE A 45 4.13 1.82 -12.18
C ILE A 45 4.26 2.06 -10.68
N ALA A 46 5.17 1.35 -10.03
CA ALA A 46 5.49 1.57 -8.62
C ALA A 46 6.97 1.29 -8.37
N SER A 47 7.50 1.79 -7.26
CA SER A 47 8.78 1.36 -6.73
C SER A 47 8.65 1.03 -5.25
N GLY A 48 9.57 0.26 -4.68
CA GLY A 48 9.45 -0.18 -3.30
C GLY A 48 10.68 -0.86 -2.74
N GLU A 49 10.62 -1.14 -1.44
CA GLU A 49 11.67 -1.81 -0.67
C GLU A 49 13.09 -1.26 -0.94
N PRO A 50 13.31 0.06 -0.79
CA PRO A 50 14.59 0.66 -1.06
C PRO A 50 15.65 0.16 -0.07
N ASP A 51 16.85 -0.07 -0.58
CA ASP A 51 18.07 -0.28 0.19
C ASP A 51 19.11 0.77 -0.26
N ALA A 52 20.30 0.76 0.35
CA ALA A 52 21.37 1.71 0.08
C ALA A 52 21.86 1.70 -1.36
N ASN A 53 21.69 0.60 -2.10
CA ASN A 53 22.21 0.48 -3.47
C ASN A 53 21.20 -0.10 -4.47
N SER A 54 19.94 -0.30 -4.05
CA SER A 54 18.93 -0.88 -4.91
C SER A 54 17.52 -0.46 -4.55
N VAL A 55 16.61 -0.59 -5.50
CA VAL A 55 15.17 -0.47 -5.27
C VAL A 55 14.41 -1.46 -6.13
N VAL A 56 13.22 -1.87 -5.69
CA VAL A 56 12.29 -2.64 -6.53
C VAL A 56 11.57 -1.70 -7.46
N LEU A 57 11.51 -2.04 -8.74
CA LEU A 57 10.63 -1.41 -9.73
C LEU A 57 9.53 -2.40 -10.10
N TRP A 58 8.31 -1.90 -10.19
CA TRP A 58 7.12 -2.71 -10.47
C TRP A 58 6.25 -2.09 -11.56
N THR A 59 5.68 -2.95 -12.39
CA THR A 59 4.53 -2.65 -13.25
C THR A 59 3.77 -3.93 -13.59
N ARG A 60 2.63 -3.83 -14.27
CA ARG A 60 1.87 -4.96 -14.78
C ARG A 60 1.27 -4.62 -16.13
N LEU A 61 1.47 -5.51 -17.12
CA LEU A 61 0.90 -5.34 -18.44
C LEU A 61 -0.58 -5.76 -18.41
N ALA A 62 -1.47 -4.80 -18.62
CA ALA A 62 -2.91 -5.01 -18.56
C ALA A 62 -3.65 -3.99 -19.47
N PRO A 63 -3.71 -4.21 -20.79
CA PRO A 63 -4.46 -3.33 -21.70
C PRO A 63 -5.96 -3.27 -21.44
N SER A 64 -6.54 -4.32 -20.85
CA SER A 64 -7.94 -4.40 -20.40
C SER A 64 -8.00 -4.90 -18.94
N PRO A 65 -7.66 -4.06 -17.95
CA PRO A 65 -7.36 -4.52 -16.58
C PRO A 65 -8.51 -5.24 -15.87
N LEU A 66 -9.75 -4.92 -16.23
CA LEU A 66 -10.95 -5.44 -15.57
C LEU A 66 -11.54 -6.69 -16.24
N ASN A 67 -10.79 -7.33 -17.15
CA ASN A 67 -11.20 -8.62 -17.71
C ASN A 67 -11.43 -9.67 -16.61
N ALA A 68 -12.49 -10.47 -16.77
CA ALA A 68 -12.95 -11.40 -15.75
C ALA A 68 -12.01 -12.58 -15.49
N ASP A 69 -11.12 -12.89 -16.44
CA ASP A 69 -10.08 -13.92 -16.28
C ASP A 69 -8.93 -13.51 -15.34
N GLY A 70 -8.89 -12.23 -14.93
CA GLY A 70 -7.82 -11.66 -14.13
C GLY A 70 -6.50 -11.50 -14.88
N GLN A 71 -6.45 -11.69 -16.20
CA GLN A 71 -5.23 -11.63 -17.03
C GLN A 71 -5.04 -10.26 -17.70
N GLY A 72 -5.94 -9.31 -17.48
CA GLY A 72 -5.76 -7.93 -17.92
C GLY A 72 -5.82 -7.74 -19.44
N GLY A 73 -6.36 -8.70 -20.20
CA GLY A 73 -6.46 -8.64 -21.66
C GLY A 73 -5.16 -8.96 -22.41
N MET A 74 -4.19 -9.58 -21.73
CA MET A 74 -2.97 -10.07 -22.35
C MET A 74 -3.19 -11.44 -23.00
N ALA A 75 -2.46 -11.73 -24.07
CA ALA A 75 -2.42 -13.05 -24.67
C ALA A 75 -1.74 -14.07 -23.72
N ASN A 76 -2.04 -15.36 -23.89
CA ASN A 76 -1.38 -16.46 -23.18
C ASN A 76 0.03 -16.72 -23.72
N ALA A 77 0.91 -15.73 -23.54
CA ALA A 77 2.31 -15.77 -23.92
C ALA A 77 3.10 -14.82 -23.01
N ASP A 78 4.36 -15.16 -22.75
CA ASP A 78 5.28 -14.31 -22.00
C ASP A 78 5.73 -13.09 -22.84
N VAL A 79 5.98 -11.97 -22.17
CA VAL A 79 6.34 -10.70 -22.83
C VAL A 79 7.64 -10.15 -22.25
N ALA A 80 8.60 -9.81 -23.12
CA ALA A 80 9.80 -9.10 -22.72
C ALA A 80 9.45 -7.63 -22.38
N VAL A 81 9.94 -7.16 -21.24
CA VAL A 81 9.76 -5.79 -20.74
C VAL A 81 11.14 -5.22 -20.44
N ASP A 82 11.50 -4.14 -21.13
CA ASP A 82 12.70 -3.40 -20.79
C ASP A 82 12.42 -2.44 -19.64
N TRP A 83 13.41 -2.21 -18.80
CA TRP A 83 13.35 -1.24 -17.70
C TRP A 83 14.60 -0.36 -17.71
N GLN A 84 14.44 0.88 -17.27
CA GLN A 84 15.50 1.89 -17.23
C GLN A 84 15.44 2.68 -15.93
N VAL A 85 16.60 3.03 -15.41
CA VAL A 85 16.81 3.97 -14.29
C VAL A 85 17.74 5.08 -14.73
N SER A 86 17.40 6.32 -14.39
CA SER A 86 18.11 7.54 -14.76
C SER A 86 18.21 8.50 -13.59
N THR A 87 19.21 9.36 -13.59
CA THR A 87 19.31 10.53 -12.71
C THR A 87 18.48 11.73 -13.20
N THR A 88 17.85 11.61 -14.37
CA THR A 88 17.05 12.66 -15.02
C THR A 88 15.70 12.11 -15.48
N ASP A 89 14.65 12.93 -15.42
CA ASP A 89 13.31 12.57 -15.87
C ASP A 89 13.18 12.44 -17.41
N THR A 90 14.12 13.05 -18.15
CA THR A 90 14.24 12.92 -19.61
C THR A 90 14.97 11.65 -20.06
N PHE A 91 15.56 10.89 -19.14
CA PHE A 91 16.38 9.70 -19.41
C PHE A 91 17.60 9.97 -20.30
N SER A 92 18.19 11.17 -20.23
CA SER A 92 19.41 11.50 -20.99
C SER A 92 20.65 10.73 -20.49
N THR A 93 20.64 10.31 -19.22
CA THR A 93 21.73 9.55 -18.59
C THR A 93 21.17 8.33 -17.88
N LEU A 94 21.42 7.14 -18.41
CA LEU A 94 21.02 5.89 -17.76
C LEU A 94 22.09 5.44 -16.78
N VAL A 95 21.66 5.02 -15.58
CA VAL A 95 22.54 4.46 -14.54
C VAL A 95 22.32 2.96 -14.33
N ALA A 96 21.15 2.45 -14.71
CA ALA A 96 20.87 1.02 -14.78
C ALA A 96 19.78 0.76 -15.83
N SER A 97 19.84 -0.41 -16.47
CA SER A 97 18.80 -0.86 -17.39
C SER A 97 18.89 -2.36 -17.60
N GLY A 98 17.81 -2.97 -18.07
CA GLY A 98 17.80 -4.37 -18.45
C GLY A 98 16.47 -4.78 -19.06
N THR A 99 16.31 -6.09 -19.25
CA THR A 99 15.08 -6.70 -19.75
C THR A 99 14.67 -7.82 -18.81
N VAL A 100 13.37 -7.95 -18.57
CA VAL A 100 12.76 -9.01 -17.74
C VAL A 100 11.57 -9.59 -18.47
N THR A 101 11.27 -10.87 -18.23
CA THR A 101 10.12 -11.55 -18.81
C THR A 101 8.90 -11.41 -17.90
N ALA A 102 7.89 -10.67 -18.34
CA ALA A 102 6.57 -10.65 -17.74
C ALA A 102 5.82 -11.94 -18.11
N LYS A 103 5.60 -12.82 -17.13
CA LYS A 103 5.01 -14.15 -17.38
C LYS A 103 3.49 -14.13 -17.33
N TYR A 104 2.83 -14.90 -18.21
CA TYR A 104 1.38 -15.09 -18.15
C TYR A 104 0.91 -15.71 -16.82
N ALA A 105 1.71 -16.63 -16.26
CA ALA A 105 1.41 -17.28 -14.99
C ALA A 105 1.28 -16.30 -13.81
N SER A 106 1.95 -15.15 -13.89
CA SER A 106 1.95 -14.09 -12.87
C SER A 106 1.18 -12.84 -13.33
N ALA A 107 0.20 -13.03 -14.22
CA ALA A 107 -0.62 -11.99 -14.82
C ALA A 107 0.17 -10.82 -15.40
N HIS A 108 1.33 -11.13 -15.99
CA HIS A 108 2.29 -10.19 -16.58
C HIS A 108 2.72 -9.06 -15.64
N SER A 109 2.75 -9.34 -14.34
CA SER A 109 3.44 -8.50 -13.37
C SER A 109 4.95 -8.56 -13.59
N VAL A 110 5.61 -7.45 -13.28
CA VAL A 110 7.05 -7.25 -13.41
C VAL A 110 7.57 -6.81 -12.06
N HIS A 111 8.61 -7.48 -11.58
CA HIS A 111 9.39 -7.10 -10.39
C HIS A 111 10.86 -7.08 -10.78
N VAL A 112 11.51 -5.93 -10.60
CA VAL A 112 12.94 -5.75 -10.91
C VAL A 112 13.64 -5.20 -9.70
N VAL A 113 14.70 -5.85 -9.23
CA VAL A 113 15.62 -5.25 -8.26
C VAL A 113 16.68 -4.48 -9.05
N ALA A 114 16.48 -3.17 -9.20
CA ALA A 114 17.43 -2.30 -9.86
C ALA A 114 18.58 -1.97 -8.90
N GLY A 115 19.74 -2.60 -9.08
CA GLY A 115 20.93 -2.46 -8.22
C GLY A 115 22.02 -1.58 -8.82
N GLY A 116 23.12 -1.42 -8.08
CA GLY A 116 24.27 -0.60 -8.48
C GLY A 116 24.04 0.90 -8.35
N LEU A 117 23.02 1.31 -7.60
CA LEU A 117 22.64 2.70 -7.38
C LEU A 117 23.46 3.31 -6.24
N SER A 118 23.70 4.62 -6.31
CA SER A 118 24.27 5.37 -5.18
C SER A 118 23.26 5.50 -4.04
N PRO A 119 23.71 5.49 -2.77
CA PRO A 119 22.86 5.67 -1.59
C PRO A 119 22.32 7.09 -1.47
N ASP A 120 21.20 7.22 -0.76
CA ASP A 120 20.50 8.47 -0.47
C ASP A 120 20.22 9.36 -1.70
N ALA A 121 20.01 8.74 -2.85
CA ALA A 121 19.87 9.44 -4.13
C ALA A 121 18.47 9.27 -4.71
N ASP A 122 17.98 10.33 -5.35
CA ASP A 122 16.73 10.33 -6.12
C ASP A 122 17.01 9.85 -7.55
N TYR A 123 16.11 9.01 -8.08
CA TYR A 123 16.19 8.48 -9.45
C TYR A 123 14.83 8.54 -10.13
N PHE A 124 14.85 8.48 -11.45
CA PHE A 124 13.69 8.28 -12.31
C PHE A 124 13.74 6.90 -12.95
N TYR A 125 12.58 6.28 -13.16
CA TYR A 125 12.49 4.97 -13.81
C TYR A 125 11.28 4.87 -14.74
N ARG A 126 11.41 3.99 -15.75
CA ARG A 126 10.32 3.67 -16.70
C ARG A 126 10.50 2.27 -17.27
N PHE A 127 9.44 1.76 -17.88
CA PHE A 127 9.40 0.50 -18.60
C PHE A 127 9.07 0.71 -20.08
N ARG A 128 9.46 -0.27 -20.91
CA ARG A 128 9.09 -0.36 -22.32
C ARG A 128 8.62 -1.78 -22.64
N ALA A 129 7.43 -1.90 -23.23
CA ALA A 129 6.89 -3.18 -23.66
C ALA A 129 5.98 -2.97 -24.88
N GLN A 130 6.09 -3.87 -25.86
CA GLN A 130 5.22 -3.89 -27.04
C GLN A 130 5.08 -2.54 -27.77
N GLY A 131 6.20 -1.80 -27.88
CA GLY A 131 6.23 -0.49 -28.55
C GLY A 131 5.75 0.70 -27.71
N HIS A 132 5.32 0.47 -26.46
CA HIS A 132 4.85 1.52 -25.54
C HIS A 132 5.88 1.81 -24.45
N LEU A 133 5.91 3.07 -23.99
CA LEU A 133 6.59 3.48 -22.76
C LEU A 133 5.57 3.59 -21.63
N SER A 134 5.96 3.19 -20.42
CA SER A 134 5.19 3.49 -19.22
C SER A 134 5.24 4.99 -18.89
N PRO A 135 4.45 5.47 -17.90
CA PRO A 135 4.75 6.74 -17.24
C PRO A 135 6.16 6.72 -16.64
N VAL A 136 6.67 7.90 -16.29
CA VAL A 136 7.93 8.05 -15.55
C VAL A 136 7.61 8.09 -14.06
N GLY A 137 8.34 7.32 -13.27
CA GLY A 137 8.26 7.35 -11.80
C GLY A 137 9.52 7.91 -11.18
N ARG A 138 9.41 8.49 -10.00
CA ARG A 138 10.50 8.85 -9.10
C ARG A 138 10.65 7.79 -8.02
N THR A 139 11.88 7.52 -7.64
CA THR A 139 12.22 6.64 -6.53
C THR A 139 13.44 7.19 -5.77
N ARG A 140 13.76 6.59 -4.61
CA ARG A 140 14.89 7.00 -3.77
C ARG A 140 15.51 5.79 -3.10
N THR A 141 16.84 5.71 -3.09
CA THR A 141 17.60 4.71 -2.31
C THR A 141 17.70 5.14 -0.85
N ALA A 142 17.79 4.16 0.05
CA ALA A 142 18.07 4.45 1.46
C ALA A 142 19.49 5.02 1.63
N PRO A 143 19.80 5.72 2.73
CA PRO A 143 21.17 6.09 3.05
C PRO A 143 22.04 4.87 3.29
N ALA A 144 23.36 5.03 3.09
CA ALA A 144 24.32 3.98 3.39
C ALA A 144 24.24 3.61 4.88
N VAL A 145 24.36 2.32 5.16
CA VAL A 145 24.49 1.81 6.53
C VAL A 145 25.61 2.55 7.27
N GLY A 146 25.33 3.03 8.49
CA GLY A 146 26.29 3.82 9.27
C GLY A 146 26.21 5.34 9.04
N THR A 147 25.36 5.81 8.13
CA THR A 147 25.16 7.24 7.84
C THR A 147 23.72 7.65 8.10
N ASN A 148 23.48 8.89 8.52
CA ASN A 148 22.11 9.38 8.71
C ASN A 148 21.42 9.76 7.37
N GLY A 149 22.21 10.14 6.36
CA GLY A 149 21.68 10.71 5.12
C GLY A 149 20.96 12.05 5.34
N ARG A 150 20.18 12.46 4.35
CA ARG A 150 19.20 13.56 4.47
C ARG A 150 18.03 13.13 5.34
N ASP A 151 17.41 14.11 6.01
CA ASP A 151 16.14 13.92 6.70
C ASP A 151 15.11 13.19 5.82
N LEU A 152 14.37 12.27 6.45
CA LEU A 152 13.36 11.48 5.77
C LEU A 152 12.00 12.17 5.93
N VAL A 153 11.50 12.73 4.83
CA VAL A 153 10.07 13.04 4.69
C VAL A 153 9.36 11.77 4.25
N MET A 154 8.48 11.25 5.08
CA MET A 154 7.70 10.04 4.79
C MET A 154 6.21 10.37 4.88
N ALA A 155 5.38 9.61 4.16
CA ALA A 155 3.94 9.60 4.38
C ALA A 155 3.47 8.18 4.67
N PHE A 156 2.43 8.02 5.48
CA PHE A 156 1.80 6.71 5.66
C PHE A 156 0.29 6.81 5.82
N THR A 157 -0.40 5.75 5.37
CA THR A 157 -1.87 5.63 5.41
C THR A 157 -2.29 4.15 5.34
N SER A 158 -3.60 3.88 5.37
CA SER A 158 -4.22 2.56 5.24
C SER A 158 -5.66 2.70 4.70
N CYS A 159 -6.37 1.58 4.54
CA CYS A 159 -7.84 1.55 4.42
C CYS A 159 -8.38 2.40 3.26
N ALA A 160 -8.28 1.83 2.05
CA ALA A 160 -8.62 2.50 0.80
C ALA A 160 -9.89 1.97 0.14
N HIS A 161 -10.97 1.73 0.90
CA HIS A 161 -12.20 1.15 0.33
C HIS A 161 -12.69 1.91 -0.90
N TYR A 162 -12.62 1.27 -2.06
CA TYR A 162 -12.84 1.92 -3.36
C TYR A 162 -14.23 2.54 -3.48
N GLU A 163 -15.26 1.85 -3.00
CA GLU A 163 -16.64 2.34 -3.10
C GLU A 163 -16.91 3.58 -2.25
N GLU A 164 -16.20 3.78 -1.14
CA GLU A 164 -16.61 4.75 -0.11
C GLU A 164 -16.11 6.19 -0.34
N GLY A 165 -15.31 6.40 -1.38
CA GLY A 165 -14.88 7.73 -1.79
C GLY A 165 -13.86 7.69 -2.91
N TYR A 166 -13.49 8.85 -3.41
CA TYR A 166 -12.42 9.06 -4.37
C TYR A 166 -11.08 9.23 -3.66
N TYR A 167 -10.01 8.86 -4.37
CA TYR A 167 -8.64 8.79 -3.85
C TYR A 167 -7.91 10.14 -3.79
N THR A 168 -8.65 11.21 -3.49
CA THR A 168 -8.10 12.55 -3.25
C THR A 168 -6.95 12.52 -2.23
N VAL A 169 -7.04 11.68 -1.20
CA VAL A 169 -5.97 11.49 -0.21
C VAL A 169 -4.62 11.10 -0.87
N TYR A 170 -4.63 10.16 -1.83
CA TYR A 170 -3.42 9.77 -2.56
C TYR A 170 -2.86 10.91 -3.41
N ARG A 171 -3.73 11.70 -4.08
CA ARG A 171 -3.30 12.89 -4.83
C ARG A 171 -2.56 13.86 -3.91
N ARG A 172 -3.14 14.17 -2.74
CA ARG A 172 -2.55 15.10 -1.77
C ARG A 172 -1.26 14.55 -1.17
N MET A 173 -1.16 13.25 -0.96
CA MET A 173 0.08 12.61 -0.54
C MET A 173 1.17 12.72 -1.61
N ALA A 174 0.83 12.56 -2.89
CA ALA A 174 1.78 12.66 -3.98
C ALA A 174 2.38 14.07 -4.12
N GLU A 175 1.56 15.11 -3.90
CA GLU A 175 1.96 16.52 -3.93
C GLU A 175 2.99 16.91 -2.85
N GLU A 176 3.07 16.16 -1.75
CA GLU A 176 4.08 16.37 -0.69
C GLU A 176 5.48 15.87 -1.10
N ASN A 177 5.59 15.14 -2.23
CA ASN A 177 6.83 14.58 -2.75
C ASN A 177 7.66 13.79 -1.70
N PRO A 178 7.07 12.79 -1.01
CA PRO A 178 7.74 12.07 0.08
C PRO A 178 8.92 11.22 -0.42
N GLY A 179 9.93 11.00 0.43
CA GLY A 179 11.05 10.09 0.15
C GLY A 179 10.70 8.61 0.32
N LEU A 180 9.62 8.30 1.04
CA LEU A 180 9.12 6.96 1.32
C LEU A 180 7.61 7.03 1.62
N ILE A 181 6.84 6.06 1.13
CA ILE A 181 5.42 5.89 1.49
C ILE A 181 5.25 4.55 2.19
N LEU A 182 4.58 4.52 3.34
CA LEU A 182 4.15 3.28 3.99
C LEU A 182 2.66 3.07 3.78
N PHE A 183 2.27 1.83 3.54
CA PHE A 183 0.86 1.45 3.46
C PHE A 183 0.61 0.26 4.38
N LEU A 184 -0.27 0.45 5.37
CA LEU A 184 -0.40 -0.41 6.55
C LEU A 184 -1.58 -1.39 6.50
N GLY A 185 -2.07 -1.67 5.28
CA GLY A 185 -3.11 -2.66 5.03
C GLY A 185 -4.43 -2.07 4.58
N ASP A 186 -5.34 -2.96 4.17
CA ASP A 186 -6.60 -2.64 3.51
C ASP A 186 -6.42 -1.85 2.20
N TYR A 187 -5.47 -2.32 1.39
CA TYR A 187 -5.19 -1.75 0.08
C TYR A 187 -6.34 -2.06 -0.87
N ILE A 188 -6.93 -3.24 -0.72
CA ILE A 188 -8.20 -3.62 -1.34
C ILE A 188 -9.20 -4.00 -0.24
N TYR A 189 -10.45 -4.09 -0.63
CA TYR A 189 -11.53 -4.77 0.10
C TYR A 189 -12.06 -5.88 -0.79
N GLU A 190 -12.59 -6.95 -0.20
CA GLU A 190 -13.01 -8.21 -0.81
C GLU A 190 -14.47 -8.22 -1.28
N TYR A 191 -15.29 -7.34 -0.73
CA TYR A 191 -16.75 -7.36 -0.85
C TYR A 191 -17.29 -7.27 -2.28
N GLY A 192 -18.54 -7.69 -2.47
CA GLY A 192 -19.31 -7.40 -3.67
C GLY A 192 -19.74 -5.93 -3.73
N ALA A 193 -20.16 -5.47 -4.90
CA ALA A 193 -20.58 -4.08 -5.10
C ALA A 193 -21.79 -3.68 -4.25
N THR A 194 -21.71 -2.51 -3.60
CA THR A 194 -22.81 -1.95 -2.78
C THR A 194 -23.47 -0.75 -3.47
N ALA A 195 -24.77 -0.88 -3.79
CA ALA A 195 -25.54 0.18 -4.42
C ALA A 195 -25.58 1.48 -3.59
N GLY A 196 -25.62 2.63 -4.26
CA GLY A 196 -25.70 3.95 -3.61
C GLY A 196 -24.36 4.51 -3.12
N ARG A 197 -23.25 3.80 -3.34
CA ARG A 197 -21.90 4.29 -3.06
C ARG A 197 -21.37 5.18 -4.21
N PRO A 198 -20.45 6.13 -3.93
CA PRO A 198 -19.83 6.98 -4.95
C PRO A 198 -19.19 6.22 -6.12
N ARG A 199 -18.65 5.03 -5.84
CA ARG A 199 -18.09 4.11 -6.84
C ARG A 199 -18.56 2.69 -6.52
N LEU A 200 -18.44 1.78 -7.49
CA LEU A 200 -18.84 0.38 -7.32
C LEU A 200 -17.65 -0.56 -7.52
N HIS A 201 -17.55 -1.61 -6.71
CA HIS A 201 -16.63 -2.72 -6.94
C HIS A 201 -16.97 -3.46 -8.23
N ALA A 202 -15.95 -4.04 -8.87
CA ALA A 202 -16.12 -4.83 -10.07
C ALA A 202 -16.65 -6.23 -9.71
N GLY A 203 -17.95 -6.44 -9.87
CA GLY A 203 -18.64 -7.69 -9.57
C GLY A 203 -19.60 -7.57 -8.38
N ALA A 204 -20.72 -8.28 -8.44
CA ALA A 204 -21.76 -8.24 -7.41
C ALA A 204 -21.46 -9.14 -6.19
N SER A 205 -20.49 -10.04 -6.31
CA SER A 205 -20.15 -11.02 -5.28
C SER A 205 -18.77 -10.74 -4.70
N GLU A 206 -18.57 -11.22 -3.48
CA GLU A 206 -17.27 -11.22 -2.80
C GLU A 206 -16.23 -12.04 -3.58
N ILE A 207 -14.98 -11.56 -3.58
CA ILE A 207 -13.88 -12.18 -4.33
C ILE A 207 -13.34 -13.41 -3.60
N VAL A 208 -13.12 -14.50 -4.34
CA VAL A 208 -12.59 -15.76 -3.76
C VAL A 208 -11.50 -16.40 -4.60
N SER A 209 -11.56 -16.25 -5.93
CA SER A 209 -10.59 -16.86 -6.84
C SER A 209 -9.42 -15.92 -7.15
N LEU A 210 -8.32 -16.47 -7.67
CA LEU A 210 -7.16 -15.67 -8.11
C LEU A 210 -7.55 -14.65 -9.20
N ALA A 211 -8.47 -15.01 -10.10
CA ALA A 211 -8.96 -14.08 -11.11
C ALA A 211 -9.70 -12.89 -10.47
N ASP A 212 -10.53 -13.16 -9.45
CA ASP A 212 -11.26 -12.13 -8.72
C ASP A 212 -10.31 -11.17 -7.99
N TYR A 213 -9.32 -11.69 -7.26
CA TYR A 213 -8.32 -10.85 -6.58
C TYR A 213 -7.50 -10.03 -7.58
N ARG A 214 -7.02 -10.63 -8.67
CA ARG A 214 -6.28 -9.89 -9.72
C ARG A 214 -7.10 -8.77 -10.33
N ARG A 215 -8.41 -8.99 -10.54
CA ARG A 215 -9.35 -7.98 -11.05
C ARG A 215 -9.63 -6.91 -10.01
N ARG A 216 -9.72 -7.25 -8.73
CA ARG A 216 -9.88 -6.30 -7.62
C ARG A 216 -8.68 -5.37 -7.50
N TYR A 217 -7.46 -5.91 -7.48
CA TYR A 217 -6.24 -5.09 -7.52
C TYR A 217 -6.20 -4.21 -8.77
N ALA A 218 -6.55 -4.75 -9.93
CA ALA A 218 -6.60 -3.97 -11.17
C ALA A 218 -7.60 -2.80 -11.08
N GLN A 219 -8.76 -2.99 -10.46
CA GLN A 219 -9.73 -1.92 -10.22
C GLN A 219 -9.14 -0.80 -9.38
N TYR A 220 -8.56 -1.14 -8.23
CA TYR A 220 -8.00 -0.16 -7.32
C TYR A 220 -6.82 0.58 -7.98
N LYS A 221 -5.89 -0.16 -8.59
CA LYS A 221 -4.70 0.39 -9.26
C LYS A 221 -4.99 1.11 -10.58
N SER A 222 -6.21 1.05 -11.11
CA SER A 222 -6.62 1.86 -12.26
C SER A 222 -6.93 3.31 -11.88
N ASP A 223 -7.01 3.63 -10.57
CA ASP A 223 -7.27 4.99 -10.11
C ASP A 223 -6.05 5.91 -10.34
N PRO A 224 -6.22 7.06 -11.00
CA PRO A 224 -5.11 7.95 -11.37
C PRO A 224 -4.44 8.64 -10.18
N ASP A 225 -5.13 8.82 -9.06
CA ASP A 225 -4.56 9.44 -7.86
C ASP A 225 -3.71 8.42 -7.09
N LEU A 226 -4.14 7.16 -7.04
CA LEU A 226 -3.30 6.07 -6.53
C LEU A 226 -2.07 5.84 -7.41
N GLN A 227 -2.21 5.87 -8.74
CA GLN A 227 -1.06 5.78 -9.65
C GLN A 227 -0.07 6.93 -9.43
N ALA A 228 -0.56 8.15 -9.21
CA ALA A 228 0.30 9.29 -8.90
C ALA A 228 1.08 9.06 -7.60
N ALA A 229 0.45 8.56 -6.54
CA ALA A 229 1.13 8.26 -5.28
C ALA A 229 2.17 7.12 -5.42
N HIS A 230 1.89 6.07 -6.22
CA HIS A 230 2.87 5.02 -6.53
C HIS A 230 4.07 5.52 -7.34
N ALA A 231 3.84 6.50 -8.23
CA ALA A 231 4.87 7.00 -9.11
C ALA A 231 5.83 8.02 -8.45
N VAL A 232 5.51 8.60 -7.28
CA VAL A 232 6.36 9.66 -6.71
C VAL A 232 7.42 9.17 -5.73
N ALA A 233 7.28 7.97 -5.14
CA ALA A 233 8.17 7.52 -4.07
C ALA A 233 8.25 5.98 -4.03
N PRO A 234 9.28 5.40 -3.41
CA PRO A 234 9.25 3.99 -3.05
C PRO A 234 8.22 3.71 -1.94
N TRP A 235 7.57 2.55 -2.03
CA TRP A 235 6.57 2.09 -1.07
C TRP A 235 7.11 0.95 -0.19
N LEU A 236 6.72 0.97 1.09
CA LEU A 236 6.91 -0.10 2.05
C LEU A 236 5.53 -0.57 2.53
N VAL A 237 5.11 -1.74 2.07
CA VAL A 237 3.74 -2.22 2.22
C VAL A 237 3.66 -3.46 3.10
N VAL A 238 2.55 -3.57 3.81
CA VAL A 238 2.12 -4.78 4.52
C VAL A 238 0.58 -4.86 4.50
N PRO A 239 -0.01 -6.06 4.34
CA PRO A 239 -1.45 -6.21 4.30
C PRO A 239 -2.03 -6.17 5.71
N ASP A 240 -3.34 -5.95 5.76
CA ASP A 240 -4.17 -6.26 6.90
C ASP A 240 -5.15 -7.39 6.51
N ASP A 241 -6.38 -7.39 7.01
CA ASP A 241 -7.37 -8.43 6.79
C ASP A 241 -8.00 -8.38 5.41
N HIS A 242 -8.36 -7.19 4.92
CA HIS A 242 -9.17 -7.04 3.71
C HIS A 242 -8.43 -7.38 2.41
N GLU A 243 -7.11 -7.57 2.46
CA GLU A 243 -6.37 -8.24 1.39
C GLU A 243 -6.79 -9.70 1.16
N VAL A 244 -7.44 -10.33 2.15
CA VAL A 244 -7.99 -11.69 2.08
C VAL A 244 -9.49 -11.68 2.36
N GLU A 245 -9.89 -11.42 3.60
CA GLU A 245 -11.25 -11.46 4.14
C GLU A 245 -11.25 -10.73 5.48
N ASN A 246 -12.24 -9.87 5.71
CA ASN A 246 -12.44 -9.13 6.95
C ASN A 246 -12.15 -10.00 8.17
N ASN A 247 -11.40 -9.46 9.14
CA ASN A 247 -11.05 -10.06 10.41
C ASN A 247 -10.44 -11.48 10.38
N TYR A 248 -9.89 -11.99 9.26
CA TYR A 248 -9.32 -13.35 9.27
C TYR A 248 -8.15 -13.49 10.28
N ALA A 249 -8.05 -14.64 10.95
CA ALA A 249 -7.03 -14.90 11.96
C ALA A 249 -6.25 -16.18 11.64
N ASN A 250 -5.07 -16.00 11.05
CA ASN A 250 -4.31 -17.10 10.47
C ASN A 250 -5.17 -17.90 9.48
N MET A 251 -5.63 -19.10 9.85
CA MET A 251 -6.49 -19.95 9.04
C MET A 251 -7.94 -19.98 9.54
N VAL A 252 -8.29 -19.15 10.51
CA VAL A 252 -9.67 -18.94 10.98
C VAL A 252 -10.31 -17.81 10.16
N ARG A 253 -11.52 -18.07 9.67
CA ARG A 253 -12.34 -17.10 8.96
C ARG A 253 -13.15 -16.27 9.96
N ALA A 254 -13.43 -15.02 9.62
CA ALA A 254 -14.28 -14.20 10.48
C ALA A 254 -15.76 -14.57 10.40
N ASP A 255 -16.19 -15.10 9.25
CA ASP A 255 -17.58 -15.50 9.05
C ASP A 255 -17.75 -16.78 8.21
N SER A 256 -19.01 -17.07 7.88
CA SER A 256 -19.42 -18.25 7.11
C SER A 256 -19.94 -17.93 5.71
N THR A 257 -19.81 -16.67 5.24
CA THR A 257 -20.35 -16.21 3.97
C THR A 257 -19.26 -15.55 3.11
N PRO A 258 -18.97 -16.06 1.90
CA PRO A 258 -19.56 -17.24 1.28
C PRO A 258 -19.22 -18.52 2.04
N SER A 259 -20.02 -19.57 1.85
CA SER A 259 -19.73 -20.88 2.44
C SER A 259 -18.54 -21.50 1.72
N LEU A 260 -17.42 -21.67 2.44
CA LEU A 260 -16.19 -22.25 1.93
C LEU A 260 -15.81 -23.48 2.78
N THR A 261 -15.47 -24.56 2.11
CA THR A 261 -14.75 -25.68 2.74
C THR A 261 -13.34 -25.24 3.15
N THR A 262 -12.70 -25.97 4.06
CA THR A 262 -11.30 -25.71 4.48
C THR A 262 -10.33 -25.64 3.29
N ALA A 263 -10.54 -26.49 2.28
CA ALA A 263 -9.73 -26.49 1.06
C ALA A 263 -9.96 -25.22 0.23
N GLN A 264 -11.21 -24.77 0.09
CA GLN A 264 -11.53 -23.53 -0.62
C GLN A 264 -11.01 -22.30 0.13
N TRP A 265 -11.08 -22.27 1.45
CA TRP A 265 -10.49 -21.20 2.25
C TRP A 265 -8.96 -21.14 2.08
N THR A 266 -8.29 -22.29 2.12
CA THR A 266 -6.85 -22.37 1.85
C THR A 266 -6.50 -21.88 0.44
N ALA A 267 -7.33 -22.22 -0.55
CA ALA A 267 -7.18 -21.74 -1.93
C ALA A 267 -7.42 -20.23 -2.03
N ARG A 268 -8.40 -19.68 -1.30
CA ARG A 268 -8.67 -18.23 -1.22
C ARG A 268 -7.47 -17.47 -0.68
N ARG A 269 -6.89 -17.90 0.45
CA ARG A 269 -5.68 -17.25 1.02
C ARG A 269 -4.47 -17.36 0.08
N THR A 270 -4.31 -18.49 -0.60
CA THR A 270 -3.28 -18.68 -1.64
C THR A 270 -3.47 -17.68 -2.80
N ALA A 271 -4.70 -17.54 -3.29
CA ALA A 271 -5.06 -16.62 -4.36
C ALA A 271 -4.84 -15.16 -3.96
N ALA A 272 -5.26 -14.77 -2.75
CA ALA A 272 -5.08 -13.44 -2.20
C ALA A 272 -3.61 -13.05 -2.11
N TYR A 273 -2.76 -13.90 -1.53
CA TYR A 273 -1.33 -13.63 -1.37
C TYR A 273 -0.57 -13.62 -2.69
N GLN A 274 -0.95 -14.50 -3.63
CA GLN A 274 -0.40 -14.44 -4.98
C GLN A 274 -0.75 -13.11 -5.66
N ALA A 275 -2.01 -12.69 -5.62
CA ALA A 275 -2.43 -11.42 -6.20
C ALA A 275 -1.80 -10.21 -5.49
N TYR A 276 -1.61 -10.27 -4.16
CA TYR A 276 -0.89 -9.24 -3.41
C TYR A 276 0.53 -9.07 -3.94
N TYR A 277 1.31 -10.16 -4.01
CA TYR A 277 2.68 -10.12 -4.53
C TYR A 277 2.73 -9.59 -5.97
N GLU A 278 1.83 -10.07 -6.84
CA GLU A 278 1.73 -9.63 -8.24
C GLU A 278 1.46 -8.13 -8.40
N ASN A 279 0.87 -7.46 -7.40
CA ASN A 279 0.43 -6.07 -7.48
C ASN A 279 1.15 -5.09 -6.54
N MET A 280 2.15 -5.58 -5.80
CA MET A 280 2.96 -4.79 -4.86
C MET A 280 4.44 -4.77 -5.25
N PRO A 281 5.16 -3.65 -5.02
CA PRO A 281 6.58 -3.51 -5.36
C PRO A 281 7.49 -4.18 -4.31
N LEU A 282 7.36 -5.49 -4.16
CA LEU A 282 8.10 -6.32 -3.20
C LEU A 282 9.32 -6.99 -3.85
N ARG A 283 10.36 -7.29 -3.06
CA ARG A 283 11.50 -8.08 -3.54
C ARG A 283 11.07 -9.54 -3.78
N PRO A 284 11.80 -10.28 -4.62
CA PRO A 284 11.52 -11.69 -4.86
C PRO A 284 11.51 -12.58 -3.60
N ALA A 285 12.23 -12.19 -2.54
CA ALA A 285 12.21 -12.91 -1.26
C ALA A 285 10.84 -12.86 -0.56
N GLN A 286 9.96 -11.93 -0.95
CA GLN A 286 8.60 -11.75 -0.46
C GLN A 286 7.56 -12.48 -1.35
N ALA A 287 8.00 -13.25 -2.35
CA ALA A 287 7.09 -14.07 -3.14
C ALA A 287 6.35 -15.07 -2.24
N ASN A 288 5.05 -15.23 -2.48
CA ASN A 288 4.25 -16.18 -1.72
C ASN A 288 4.64 -17.63 -2.05
N SER A 289 4.48 -18.52 -1.08
CA SER A 289 4.62 -19.96 -1.24
C SER A 289 3.36 -20.63 -0.71
N GLY A 290 2.47 -21.03 -1.62
CA GLY A 290 1.14 -21.52 -1.26
C GLY A 290 0.33 -20.44 -0.53
N ASN A 291 -0.24 -20.80 0.62
CA ASN A 291 -1.05 -19.92 1.46
C ASN A 291 -0.22 -19.12 2.48
N SER A 292 1.08 -18.89 2.23
CA SER A 292 1.99 -18.14 3.11
C SER A 292 2.76 -17.10 2.30
N ILE A 293 3.01 -15.94 2.89
CA ILE A 293 3.83 -14.88 2.29
C ILE A 293 4.71 -14.22 3.36
N PRO A 294 6.04 -14.08 3.17
CA PRO A 294 6.94 -13.60 4.22
C PRO A 294 7.02 -12.07 4.21
N LEU A 295 6.00 -11.40 4.76
CA LEU A 295 5.83 -9.95 4.67
C LEU A 295 6.41 -9.18 5.86
N TYR A 296 6.56 -9.81 7.03
CA TYR A 296 7.30 -9.15 8.10
C TYR A 296 8.79 -9.10 7.77
N ARG A 297 9.37 -7.91 7.88
CA ARG A 297 10.77 -7.65 7.46
C ARG A 297 11.28 -6.35 8.03
N ARG A 298 12.60 -6.19 7.98
CA ARG A 298 13.31 -5.00 8.44
C ARG A 298 13.86 -4.22 7.26
N LEU A 299 13.62 -2.91 7.25
CA LEU A 299 14.26 -1.98 6.33
C LEU A 299 15.13 -1.00 7.14
N ARG A 300 16.38 -0.84 6.72
CA ARG A 300 17.32 0.11 7.34
C ARG A 300 17.36 1.39 6.52
N TRP A 301 17.12 2.53 7.17
CA TRP A 301 17.31 3.85 6.59
C TRP A 301 18.61 4.45 7.12
N GLY A 302 19.73 3.90 6.64
CA GLY A 302 21.06 4.19 7.17
C GLY A 302 21.14 3.90 8.67
N SER A 303 21.55 4.91 9.44
CA SER A 303 21.53 4.96 10.90
C SER A 303 20.41 5.84 11.46
N LEU A 304 19.59 6.45 10.59
CA LEU A 304 18.50 7.32 11.03
C LEU A 304 17.34 6.50 11.63
N ALA A 305 16.84 5.52 10.88
CA ALA A 305 15.67 4.74 11.31
C ALA A 305 15.79 3.27 10.91
N THR A 306 15.19 2.41 11.74
CA THR A 306 14.94 1.01 11.43
C THR A 306 13.45 0.79 11.40
N PHE A 307 12.92 0.39 10.24
CA PHE A 307 11.52 0.02 10.09
C PHE A 307 11.38 -1.47 10.32
N HIS A 308 10.71 -1.85 11.41
CA HIS A 308 10.27 -3.21 11.70
C HIS A 308 8.83 -3.35 11.20
N MET A 309 8.64 -3.88 10.00
CA MET A 309 7.30 -4.09 9.43
C MET A 309 6.74 -5.41 9.95
N LEU A 310 5.56 -5.37 10.57
CA LEU A 310 4.89 -6.54 11.13
C LEU A 310 3.77 -7.08 10.24
N ASP A 311 3.44 -8.35 10.44
CA ASP A 311 2.29 -9.05 9.87
C ASP A 311 1.49 -9.56 11.06
N THR A 312 0.40 -8.88 11.38
CA THR A 312 -0.45 -9.22 12.53
C THR A 312 -1.65 -10.07 12.14
N ARG A 313 -1.69 -10.62 10.91
CA ARG A 313 -2.82 -11.43 10.43
C ARG A 313 -2.45 -12.87 10.12
N GLN A 314 -1.32 -13.12 9.44
CA GLN A 314 -0.99 -14.47 8.98
C GLN A 314 -0.73 -15.47 10.13
N TYR A 315 -0.25 -15.00 11.28
CA TYR A 315 0.25 -15.86 12.36
C TYR A 315 -0.53 -15.74 13.67
N ARG A 316 -1.52 -14.83 13.73
CA ARG A 316 -2.26 -14.56 14.97
C ARG A 316 -3.09 -15.74 15.46
N ASN A 317 -3.32 -15.80 16.76
CA ASN A 317 -4.43 -16.59 17.30
C ASN A 317 -5.77 -15.95 16.92
N ASP A 318 -6.84 -16.74 16.86
CA ASP A 318 -8.22 -16.29 16.67
C ASP A 318 -8.65 -15.28 17.73
N GLN A 319 -9.45 -14.29 17.38
CA GLN A 319 -9.89 -13.22 18.27
C GLN A 319 -10.62 -13.79 19.48
N ALA A 320 -10.31 -13.26 20.66
CA ALA A 320 -10.85 -13.79 21.91
C ALA A 320 -12.35 -13.46 22.06
N CYS A 321 -13.08 -14.30 22.81
CA CYS A 321 -14.47 -14.06 23.20
C CYS A 321 -15.45 -13.75 22.04
N GLY A 322 -15.20 -14.32 20.84
CA GLY A 322 -16.07 -14.15 19.67
C GLY A 322 -15.95 -12.77 18.99
N ASP A 323 -14.79 -12.14 19.10
CA ASP A 323 -14.44 -10.86 18.48
C ASP A 323 -15.29 -9.65 18.94
N GLY A 324 -15.02 -8.47 18.36
CA GLY A 324 -15.69 -7.21 18.65
C GLY A 324 -15.18 -6.53 19.92
N TRP A 325 -15.99 -5.65 20.50
CA TRP A 325 -15.66 -4.94 21.73
C TRP A 325 -16.11 -5.75 22.94
N LYS A 326 -15.15 -6.28 23.72
CA LYS A 326 -15.42 -7.19 24.84
C LYS A 326 -14.60 -6.87 26.09
N VAL A 327 -15.21 -7.07 27.26
CA VAL A 327 -14.48 -7.36 28.49
C VAL A 327 -14.18 -8.86 28.47
N CYS A 328 -12.92 -9.22 28.26
CA CYS A 328 -12.52 -10.60 27.98
C CYS A 328 -11.23 -10.94 28.71
N SER A 329 -11.27 -11.88 29.66
CA SER A 329 -10.08 -12.37 30.37
C SER A 329 -9.15 -13.16 29.47
N ASP A 330 -9.68 -13.79 28.41
CA ASP A 330 -8.88 -14.59 27.50
C ASP A 330 -7.83 -13.75 26.77
N ALA A 331 -8.07 -12.44 26.62
CA ALA A 331 -7.08 -11.51 26.05
C ALA A 331 -5.80 -11.37 26.90
N ASP A 332 -5.81 -11.80 28.17
CA ASP A 332 -4.65 -11.84 29.08
C ASP A 332 -3.94 -13.21 29.09
N LEU A 333 -4.43 -14.21 28.33
CA LEU A 333 -3.79 -15.52 28.28
C LEU A 333 -2.37 -15.42 27.71
N ALA A 334 -1.39 -15.88 28.49
CA ALA A 334 0.02 -15.83 28.12
C ALA A 334 0.35 -16.55 26.80
N SER A 335 -0.43 -17.57 26.43
CA SER A 335 -0.27 -18.35 25.20
C SER A 335 -0.70 -17.61 23.94
N ARG A 336 -1.45 -16.51 24.06
CA ARG A 336 -1.94 -15.75 22.90
C ARG A 336 -0.87 -14.81 22.36
N SER A 337 -0.80 -14.75 21.04
CA SER A 337 0.11 -13.90 20.28
C SER A 337 -0.60 -13.32 19.06
N LEU A 338 -0.39 -12.02 18.81
CA LEU A 338 -0.89 -11.35 17.62
C LEU A 338 0.04 -11.57 16.42
N PRO A 339 1.34 -11.22 16.44
CA PRO A 339 2.22 -11.52 15.30
C PRO A 339 2.74 -12.98 15.29
N GLY A 340 2.43 -13.78 16.31
CA GLY A 340 3.00 -15.12 16.50
C GLY A 340 4.37 -15.10 17.17
N ASN A 341 4.69 -16.13 17.95
CA ASN A 341 5.88 -16.16 18.82
C ASN A 341 7.20 -15.99 18.06
N THR A 342 7.33 -16.59 16.86
CA THR A 342 8.54 -16.45 16.04
C THR A 342 8.80 -15.00 15.65
N GLN A 343 7.73 -14.28 15.30
CA GLN A 343 7.85 -12.88 14.91
C GLN A 343 8.05 -11.97 16.12
N GLU A 344 7.45 -12.27 17.28
CA GLU A 344 7.76 -11.57 18.54
C GLU A 344 9.26 -11.66 18.86
N THR A 345 9.85 -12.87 18.82
CA THR A 345 11.29 -13.06 19.03
C THR A 345 12.11 -12.30 17.99
N TRP A 346 11.75 -12.41 16.71
CA TRP A 346 12.41 -11.65 15.64
C TRP A 346 12.38 -10.14 15.88
N LEU A 347 11.27 -9.58 16.36
CA LEU A 347 11.15 -8.15 16.65
C LEU A 347 12.10 -7.78 17.79
N LEU A 348 12.04 -8.51 18.89
CA LEU A 348 12.87 -8.27 20.07
C LEU A 348 14.37 -8.41 19.76
N ASP A 349 14.76 -9.40 18.96
CA ASP A 349 16.14 -9.55 18.51
C ASP A 349 16.59 -8.37 17.65
N GLY A 350 15.69 -7.81 16.83
CA GLY A 350 15.94 -6.63 16.03
C GLY A 350 16.15 -5.37 16.87
N LEU A 351 15.29 -5.16 17.88
CA LEU A 351 15.40 -4.02 18.80
C LEU A 351 16.72 -4.04 19.59
N ASN A 352 17.23 -5.22 19.95
CA ASN A 352 18.49 -5.39 20.66
C ASN A 352 19.73 -4.95 19.85
N GLN A 353 19.58 -4.76 18.54
CA GLN A 353 20.70 -4.39 17.67
C GLN A 353 20.94 -2.88 17.61
N HIS A 354 19.94 -2.07 17.99
CA HIS A 354 20.03 -0.60 17.96
C HIS A 354 20.56 -0.05 16.62
N TYR A 355 20.02 -0.57 15.52
CA TYR A 355 20.54 -0.29 14.17
C TYR A 355 20.43 1.17 13.71
N GLY A 356 19.51 1.95 14.30
CA GLY A 356 19.32 3.35 14.00
C GLY A 356 18.77 4.15 15.19
N THR A 357 18.68 5.47 15.03
CA THR A 357 18.16 6.39 16.05
C THR A 357 16.70 6.11 16.40
N TRP A 358 15.87 5.84 15.38
CA TRP A 358 14.44 5.58 15.52
C TRP A 358 14.12 4.10 15.26
N ASP A 359 13.44 3.44 16.20
CA ASP A 359 12.85 2.13 15.99
C ASP A 359 11.37 2.31 15.64
N ILE A 360 11.06 2.16 14.36
CA ILE A 360 9.71 2.39 13.83
C ILE A 360 9.03 1.05 13.60
N LEU A 361 7.95 0.80 14.32
CA LEU A 361 7.12 -0.38 14.18
C LEU A 361 5.96 -0.08 13.21
N GLY A 362 6.05 -0.54 11.97
CA GLY A 362 4.96 -0.42 11.00
C GLY A 362 4.04 -1.63 11.08
N GLN A 363 2.78 -1.41 11.45
CA GLN A 363 1.81 -2.50 11.69
C GLN A 363 0.37 -2.03 11.49
N GLN A 364 -0.58 -2.95 11.63
CA GLN A 364 -1.94 -2.83 11.15
C GLN A 364 -2.88 -2.21 12.19
N VAL A 365 -2.99 -2.81 13.39
CA VAL A 365 -4.12 -2.62 14.32
C VAL A 365 -3.75 -1.82 15.58
N PHE A 366 -4.73 -1.17 16.21
CA PHE A 366 -4.52 -0.27 17.36
C PHE A 366 -3.67 -0.88 18.50
N PHE A 367 -2.51 -0.27 18.80
CA PHE A 367 -1.51 -0.78 19.75
C PHE A 367 -1.75 -0.31 21.19
N ALA A 368 -1.97 0.99 21.42
CA ALA A 368 -2.23 1.51 22.75
C ALA A 368 -3.52 0.92 23.35
N ARG A 369 -3.66 0.94 24.69
CA ARG A 369 -4.94 0.54 25.29
C ARG A 369 -6.05 1.52 24.86
N ARG A 370 -7.19 0.99 24.44
CA ARG A 370 -8.37 1.78 24.07
C ARG A 370 -9.63 1.04 24.47
N PHE A 371 -10.12 1.38 25.65
CA PHE A 371 -11.37 0.83 26.18
C PHE A 371 -12.55 1.77 25.96
N ASP A 372 -13.74 1.19 25.83
CA ASP A 372 -14.97 1.94 25.95
C ASP A 372 -15.34 2.23 27.42
N SER A 373 -16.45 2.93 27.64
CA SER A 373 -16.95 3.26 28.98
C SER A 373 -17.37 2.04 29.82
N ALA A 374 -17.52 0.87 29.21
CA ALA A 374 -17.80 -0.39 29.89
C ALA A 374 -16.51 -1.18 30.21
N GLY A 375 -15.34 -0.63 29.87
CA GLY A 375 -14.05 -1.29 30.02
C GLY A 375 -13.76 -2.34 28.93
N ALA A 376 -14.56 -2.38 27.86
CA ALA A 376 -14.36 -3.32 26.77
C ALA A 376 -13.30 -2.80 25.79
N GLY A 377 -12.44 -3.69 25.31
CA GLY A 377 -11.46 -3.39 24.26
C GLY A 377 -11.78 -4.12 22.96
N SER A 378 -11.20 -3.67 21.85
CA SER A 378 -11.30 -4.36 20.57
C SER A 378 -10.53 -5.68 20.60
N MET A 379 -11.22 -6.80 20.37
CA MET A 379 -10.62 -8.14 20.33
C MET A 379 -9.82 -8.41 19.05
N ASP A 380 -10.02 -7.59 18.01
CA ASP A 380 -9.25 -7.62 16.77
C ASP A 380 -7.95 -6.78 16.84
N SER A 381 -7.85 -5.88 17.82
CA SER A 381 -6.67 -5.03 18.04
C SER A 381 -5.78 -5.56 19.16
N TRP A 382 -4.69 -4.86 19.53
CA TRP A 382 -3.77 -5.32 20.58
C TRP A 382 -4.43 -5.45 21.98
N ASP A 383 -5.60 -4.85 22.20
CA ASP A 383 -6.40 -5.06 23.42
C ASP A 383 -7.01 -6.47 23.52
N GLY A 384 -7.12 -7.22 22.41
CA GLY A 384 -7.45 -8.64 22.38
C GLY A 384 -6.27 -9.58 22.63
N TYR A 385 -5.06 -9.02 22.72
CA TYR A 385 -3.79 -9.76 22.83
C TYR A 385 -2.86 -9.08 23.86
N ARG A 386 -3.39 -8.73 25.03
CA ARG A 386 -2.69 -7.92 26.04
C ARG A 386 -1.41 -8.57 26.55
N ALA A 387 -1.39 -9.90 26.67
CA ALA A 387 -0.17 -10.63 27.02
C ALA A 387 0.94 -10.50 25.95
N SER A 388 0.57 -10.55 24.66
CA SER A 388 1.49 -10.33 23.54
C SER A 388 2.02 -8.90 23.53
N ARG A 389 1.13 -7.92 23.70
CA ARG A 389 1.53 -6.51 23.85
C ARG A 389 2.50 -6.33 25.01
N ALA A 390 2.20 -6.89 26.18
CA ALA A 390 3.04 -6.79 27.37
C ALA A 390 4.44 -7.39 27.14
N ARG A 391 4.58 -8.52 26.43
CA ARG A 391 5.90 -9.09 26.11
C ARG A 391 6.74 -8.17 25.23
N ILE A 392 6.14 -7.56 24.21
CA ILE A 392 6.82 -6.58 23.35
C ILE A 392 7.16 -5.32 24.17
N GLN A 393 6.21 -4.83 24.96
CA GLN A 393 6.39 -3.65 25.81
C GLN A 393 7.35 -3.88 26.99
N GLN A 394 7.58 -5.10 27.42
CA GLN A 394 8.63 -5.37 28.40
C GLN A 394 9.96 -5.53 27.66
N GLY A 395 9.96 -6.28 26.55
CA GLY A 395 11.16 -6.57 25.78
C GLY A 395 11.85 -5.34 25.22
N TRP A 396 11.12 -4.29 24.80
CA TRP A 396 11.74 -3.03 24.36
C TRP A 396 12.34 -2.20 25.53
N ILE A 397 11.84 -2.34 26.77
CA ILE A 397 12.32 -1.64 27.98
C ILE A 397 13.60 -2.35 28.43
N ASP A 398 13.56 -3.68 28.50
CA ASP A 398 14.71 -4.51 28.90
C ASP A 398 15.92 -4.29 28.00
N ARG A 399 15.68 -3.95 26.73
CA ARG A 399 16.72 -3.66 25.73
C ARG A 399 17.14 -2.19 25.70
N GLY A 400 16.50 -1.31 26.47
CA GLY A 400 16.79 0.13 26.42
C GLY A 400 16.49 0.75 25.06
N THR A 401 15.40 0.32 24.39
CA THR A 401 14.97 0.87 23.11
C THR A 401 14.68 2.36 23.27
N ARG A 402 15.47 3.22 22.62
CA ARG A 402 15.50 4.66 22.92
C ARG A 402 14.29 5.42 22.38
N ASN A 403 13.81 5.06 21.19
CA ASN A 403 12.79 5.83 20.47
C ASN A 403 11.78 4.93 19.72
N PRO A 404 10.99 4.09 20.43
CA PRO A 404 10.01 3.27 19.74
C PRO A 404 8.79 4.10 19.32
N VAL A 405 8.50 4.07 18.01
CA VAL A 405 7.33 4.73 17.41
C VAL A 405 6.51 3.69 16.65
N VAL A 406 5.24 3.54 17.04
CA VAL A 406 4.30 2.62 16.38
C VAL A 406 3.48 3.39 15.35
N LEU A 407 3.42 2.87 14.12
CA LEU A 407 2.59 3.38 13.05
C LEU A 407 1.46 2.38 12.79
N THR A 408 0.22 2.88 12.73
CA THR A 408 -0.98 2.04 12.76
C THR A 408 -2.04 2.50 11.75
N GLY A 409 -2.83 1.55 11.23
CA GLY A 409 -3.98 1.74 10.35
C GLY A 409 -5.31 1.26 10.96
N ASP A 410 -6.05 0.42 10.23
CA ASP A 410 -7.28 -0.31 10.61
C ASP A 410 -8.50 0.56 11.00
N VAL A 411 -8.39 1.39 12.03
CA VAL A 411 -9.55 1.95 12.75
C VAL A 411 -10.26 3.14 12.08
N HIS A 412 -9.94 3.45 10.82
CA HIS A 412 -10.57 4.48 9.97
C HIS A 412 -10.62 5.91 10.55
N ARG A 413 -9.85 6.19 11.60
CA ARG A 413 -9.84 7.45 12.35
C ARG A 413 -8.40 7.76 12.75
N ALA A 414 -8.04 9.02 12.77
CA ALA A 414 -6.71 9.41 13.17
C ALA A 414 -6.60 9.49 14.70
N TRP A 415 -5.52 8.96 15.26
CA TRP A 415 -5.22 9.02 16.69
C TRP A 415 -3.75 9.24 16.95
N ALA A 416 -3.44 9.78 18.13
CA ALA A 416 -2.08 9.80 18.65
C ALA A 416 -2.12 9.45 20.14
N SER A 417 -1.17 8.61 20.58
CA SER A 417 -1.15 8.08 21.94
C SER A 417 0.27 8.07 22.52
N ASP A 418 0.39 8.39 23.80
CA ASP A 418 1.57 8.02 24.57
C ASP A 418 1.49 6.53 24.94
N LEU A 419 2.56 5.78 24.71
CA LEU A 419 2.61 4.36 25.09
C LEU A 419 3.10 4.24 26.53
N LYS A 420 2.30 3.58 27.37
CA LYS A 420 2.57 3.43 28.80
C LYS A 420 3.24 2.09 29.10
N ALA A 421 4.16 2.08 30.07
CA ALA A 421 4.76 0.84 30.61
C ALA A 421 3.73 -0.04 31.31
N ASP A 422 2.79 0.59 32.00
CA ASP A 422 1.70 -0.10 32.64
C ASP A 422 0.44 0.76 32.51
N TYR A 423 -0.52 0.29 31.71
CA TYR A 423 -1.79 1.00 31.52
C TYR A 423 -2.70 0.94 32.76
N SER A 424 -2.48 0.01 33.70
CA SER A 424 -3.24 -0.04 34.96
C SER A 424 -2.89 1.14 35.88
N ASN A 425 -1.72 1.76 35.67
CA ASN A 425 -1.27 2.95 36.35
C ASN A 425 -1.06 4.10 35.36
N ALA A 426 -1.98 5.08 35.33
CA ALA A 426 -1.90 6.24 34.42
C ALA A 426 -0.59 7.05 34.58
N ASN A 427 0.04 7.01 35.77
CA ASN A 427 1.29 7.68 36.08
C ASN A 427 2.54 6.85 35.77
N SER A 428 2.40 5.65 35.20
CA SER A 428 3.53 4.84 34.77
C SER A 428 4.39 5.56 33.73
N ALA A 429 5.62 5.09 33.48
CA ALA A 429 6.48 5.72 32.49
C ALA A 429 5.84 5.74 31.09
N VAL A 430 6.03 6.83 30.35
CA VAL A 430 5.85 6.83 28.90
C VAL A 430 7.11 6.21 28.30
N ILE A 431 6.91 5.26 27.39
CA ILE A 431 7.98 4.42 26.84
C ILE A 431 8.01 4.41 25.32
N GLY A 432 7.04 5.08 24.67
CA GLY A 432 6.98 5.23 23.23
C GLY A 432 5.80 6.09 22.81
N SER A 433 5.55 6.14 21.51
CA SER A 433 4.39 6.83 20.95
C SER A 433 3.75 6.01 19.84
N GLU A 434 2.43 6.12 19.72
CA GLU A 434 1.69 5.55 18.60
C GLU A 434 1.05 6.67 17.76
N LEU A 435 1.21 6.54 16.45
CA LEU A 435 0.65 7.41 15.42
C LEU A 435 -0.29 6.57 14.55
N VAL A 436 -1.60 6.77 14.71
CA VAL A 436 -2.63 6.03 13.98
C VAL A 436 -3.14 6.91 12.86
N THR A 437 -2.93 6.50 11.60
CA THR A 437 -3.48 7.20 10.45
C THR A 437 -4.98 6.98 10.36
N SER A 438 -5.71 7.97 9.82
CA SER A 438 -7.04 7.67 9.30
C SER A 438 -6.93 6.91 7.97
N SER A 439 -8.08 6.56 7.42
CA SER A 439 -8.23 5.88 6.14
C SER A 439 -8.06 6.83 4.94
N VAL A 440 -7.67 6.26 3.81
CA VAL A 440 -7.74 6.91 2.50
C VAL A 440 -9.19 7.25 2.15
N THR A 441 -10.10 6.28 2.29
CA THR A 441 -11.53 6.46 1.98
C THR A 441 -12.48 5.71 2.91
N SER A 442 -12.03 4.65 3.57
CA SER A 442 -12.91 3.79 4.38
C SER A 442 -13.65 4.58 5.47
N SER A 443 -14.93 4.29 5.67
CA SER A 443 -15.94 5.06 6.43
C SER A 443 -16.32 6.44 5.86
N GLY A 444 -16.11 6.69 4.56
CA GLY A 444 -16.62 7.87 3.85
C GLY A 444 -16.06 9.21 4.33
N ASP A 445 -16.85 10.28 4.32
CA ASP A 445 -16.37 11.64 4.67
C ASP A 445 -16.02 11.84 6.15
N GLY A 446 -16.63 11.03 7.03
CA GLY A 446 -16.59 11.26 8.47
C GLY A 446 -17.45 12.44 8.91
N ASP A 447 -17.54 12.66 10.22
CA ASP A 447 -18.33 13.75 10.81
C ASP A 447 -17.45 14.93 11.27
N GLY A 448 -16.12 14.83 11.15
CA GLY A 448 -15.20 15.86 11.62
C GLY A 448 -15.02 15.92 13.13
N ALA A 449 -15.54 14.96 13.90
CA ALA A 449 -15.38 14.93 15.35
C ALA A 449 -13.91 14.89 15.75
N THR A 450 -13.57 15.67 16.78
CA THR A 450 -12.21 15.77 17.36
C THR A 450 -12.15 15.46 18.85
N THR A 451 -13.31 15.25 19.49
CA THR A 451 -13.39 14.87 20.90
C THR A 451 -12.94 13.42 21.07
N ILE A 452 -11.94 13.18 21.92
CA ILE A 452 -11.45 11.85 22.23
C ILE A 452 -12.55 11.06 22.98
N PRO A 453 -13.07 9.96 22.43
CA PRO A 453 -14.04 9.11 23.12
C PRO A 453 -13.42 8.47 24.36
N ASN A 454 -14.19 8.40 25.46
CA ASN A 454 -13.80 7.71 26.70
C ASN A 454 -12.42 8.14 27.23
N LEU A 455 -12.09 9.43 27.14
CA LEU A 455 -10.79 9.97 27.55
C LEU A 455 -10.45 9.68 29.02
N ALA A 456 -11.46 9.66 29.89
CA ALA A 456 -11.28 9.36 31.31
C ALA A 456 -10.72 7.93 31.54
N ASP A 457 -11.17 6.97 30.74
CA ASP A 457 -10.70 5.58 30.78
C ASP A 457 -9.36 5.38 30.05
N ASN A 458 -9.01 6.34 29.18
CA ASN A 458 -7.86 6.29 28.28
C ASN A 458 -7.01 7.59 28.31
N PRO A 459 -6.47 8.00 29.47
CA PRO A 459 -5.81 9.31 29.64
C PRO A 459 -4.51 9.51 28.84
N TRP A 460 -3.96 8.46 28.23
CA TRP A 460 -2.79 8.53 27.35
C TRP A 460 -3.12 8.88 25.90
N LEU A 461 -4.40 8.87 25.51
CA LEU A 461 -4.82 9.33 24.19
C LEU A 461 -4.67 10.86 24.12
N ARG A 462 -3.97 11.33 23.09
CA ARG A 462 -3.61 12.76 22.91
C ARG A 462 -4.32 13.42 21.75
N PHE A 463 -4.81 12.63 20.78
CA PHE A 463 -5.50 13.14 19.60
C PHE A 463 -6.53 12.15 19.08
N TYR A 464 -7.61 12.71 18.53
CA TYR A 464 -8.64 11.99 17.78
C TYR A 464 -9.13 12.88 16.63
N GLN A 465 -9.33 12.29 15.45
CA GLN A 465 -10.08 12.94 14.39
C GLN A 465 -10.82 11.97 13.48
N ASN A 466 -12.07 12.31 13.17
CA ASN A 466 -12.89 11.64 12.17
C ASN A 466 -12.96 12.40 10.83
N ARG A 467 -11.83 12.45 10.14
CA ARG A 467 -11.71 12.83 8.72
C ARG A 467 -10.71 11.91 8.04
N ARG A 468 -10.85 11.74 6.71
CA ARG A 468 -9.95 10.92 5.91
C ARG A 468 -8.62 11.62 5.69
N GLY A 469 -7.55 10.86 5.49
CA GLY A 469 -6.24 11.46 5.42
C GLY A 469 -5.07 10.49 5.53
N TYR A 470 -3.94 11.07 5.89
CA TYR A 470 -2.66 10.39 6.05
C TYR A 470 -1.82 11.13 7.07
N ILE A 471 -0.71 10.54 7.50
CA ILE A 471 0.26 11.21 8.35
C ILE A 471 1.52 11.45 7.53
N ARG A 472 1.97 12.71 7.50
CA ARG A 472 3.30 13.06 6.98
C ARG A 472 4.26 13.16 8.16
N THR A 473 5.42 12.52 8.05
CA THR A 473 6.50 12.68 9.02
C THR A 473 7.71 13.37 8.41
N THR A 474 8.46 14.08 9.24
CA THR A 474 9.83 14.52 8.95
C THR A 474 10.72 13.96 10.05
N ILE A 475 11.60 13.04 9.69
CA ILE A 475 12.45 12.28 10.62
C ILE A 475 13.89 12.78 10.44
N SER A 476 14.49 13.20 11.55
CA SER A 476 15.86 13.70 11.65
C SER A 476 16.58 13.00 12.82
N PRO A 477 17.90 13.14 12.97
CA PRO A 477 18.62 12.54 14.09
C PRO A 477 18.17 13.03 15.48
N THR A 478 17.50 14.19 15.57
CA THR A 478 17.13 14.80 16.85
C THR A 478 15.63 14.78 17.13
N GLN A 479 14.79 14.65 16.09
CA GLN A 479 13.35 14.61 16.27
C GLN A 479 12.61 13.90 15.12
N LEU A 480 11.44 13.36 15.44
CA LEU A 480 10.40 12.97 14.50
C LEU A 480 9.22 13.93 14.65
N ARG A 481 8.93 14.70 13.60
CA ARG A 481 7.70 15.50 13.49
C ARG A 481 6.64 14.69 12.75
N ALA A 482 5.42 14.64 13.27
CA ALA A 482 4.26 14.02 12.64
C ALA A 482 3.14 15.06 12.44
N ASP A 483 2.77 15.29 11.19
CA ASP A 483 1.67 16.15 10.78
C ASP A 483 0.49 15.28 10.32
N PHE A 484 -0.63 15.38 11.02
CA PHE A 484 -1.87 14.69 10.69
C PHE A 484 -2.58 15.46 9.58
N ARG A 485 -2.56 14.93 8.37
CA ARG A 485 -3.06 15.57 7.15
C ARG A 485 -4.46 15.06 6.86
N ALA A 486 -5.44 15.96 6.79
CA ALA A 486 -6.84 15.59 6.61
C ALA A 486 -7.47 16.32 5.42
N VAL A 487 -8.42 15.65 4.77
CA VAL A 487 -9.29 16.25 3.76
C VAL A 487 -10.71 16.38 4.29
N ALA A 488 -11.44 17.40 3.84
CA ALA A 488 -12.80 17.65 4.31
C ALA A 488 -13.80 16.57 3.85
N LYS A 489 -13.61 16.00 2.66
CA LYS A 489 -14.48 14.97 2.08
C LYS A 489 -13.72 14.13 1.06
N VAL A 490 -14.20 12.90 0.87
CA VAL A 490 -13.76 11.96 -0.16
C VAL A 490 -14.91 11.52 -1.06
N SER A 491 -16.16 11.83 -0.71
CA SER A 491 -17.33 11.64 -1.57
C SER A 491 -17.25 12.46 -2.88
N GLU A 492 -16.32 13.40 -2.96
CA GLU A 492 -16.02 14.22 -4.14
C GLU A 492 -14.51 14.27 -4.42
N HIS A 493 -14.15 14.58 -5.66
CA HIS A 493 -12.76 14.78 -6.04
C HIS A 493 -12.18 16.11 -5.53
N GLY A 494 -10.87 16.14 -5.33
CA GLY A 494 -10.12 17.39 -5.30
C GLY A 494 -10.19 18.20 -4.00
N ALA A 495 -10.80 17.67 -2.93
CA ALA A 495 -10.75 18.29 -1.61
C ALA A 495 -9.32 18.67 -1.21
N ALA A 496 -9.15 19.89 -0.70
CA ALA A 496 -7.86 20.37 -0.22
C ALA A 496 -7.45 19.63 1.07
N VAL A 497 -6.14 19.47 1.26
CA VAL A 497 -5.57 18.90 2.48
C VAL A 497 -5.17 20.03 3.45
N SER A 498 -5.40 19.82 4.75
CA SER A 498 -4.91 20.69 5.81
C SER A 498 -4.25 19.88 6.92
N THR A 499 -3.34 20.50 7.69
CA THR A 499 -2.84 19.90 8.93
C THR A 499 -3.90 20.04 10.01
N ALA A 500 -4.42 18.92 10.51
CA ALA A 500 -5.34 18.89 11.64
C ALA A 500 -4.61 19.07 12.97
N LYS A 501 -3.45 18.42 13.12
CA LYS A 501 -2.60 18.50 14.32
C LYS A 501 -1.16 18.15 13.97
N SER A 502 -0.22 18.71 14.71
CA SER A 502 1.20 18.36 14.65
C SER A 502 1.68 17.91 16.02
N PHE A 503 2.53 16.89 16.02
CA PHE A 503 3.28 16.44 17.18
C PHE A 503 4.76 16.32 16.84
N VAL A 504 5.60 16.46 17.85
CA VAL A 504 7.03 16.15 17.79
C VAL A 504 7.35 15.12 18.87
N ILE A 505 8.17 14.15 18.50
CA ILE A 505 8.85 13.22 19.40
C ILE A 505 10.32 13.60 19.36
N GLN A 506 10.89 13.97 20.50
CA GLN A 506 12.31 14.33 20.61
C GLN A 506 13.13 13.06 20.84
N GLU A 507 14.33 13.00 20.25
CA GLU A 507 15.25 11.89 20.47
C GLU A 507 15.54 11.72 21.97
N GLY A 508 15.41 10.49 22.47
CA GLY A 508 15.66 10.14 23.87
C GLY A 508 14.57 10.59 24.85
N GLN A 509 13.46 11.16 24.37
CA GLN A 509 12.35 11.63 25.20
C GLN A 509 11.03 11.01 24.71
N PRO A 510 10.63 9.84 25.25
CA PRO A 510 9.40 9.18 24.85
C PRO A 510 8.17 10.07 25.12
N GLY A 511 7.25 10.10 24.16
CA GLY A 511 5.97 10.80 24.27
C GLY A 511 5.80 11.94 23.27
N LEU A 512 4.53 12.33 23.10
CA LEU A 512 4.11 13.30 22.10
C LEU A 512 4.14 14.73 22.66
N GLN A 513 4.86 15.63 21.99
CA GLN A 513 4.85 17.07 22.27
C GLN A 513 4.02 17.80 21.21
N ALA A 514 2.97 18.51 21.61
CA ALA A 514 2.18 19.30 20.68
C ALA A 514 3.01 20.51 20.18
N VAL A 515 2.85 20.83 18.89
CA VAL A 515 3.46 22.00 18.23
C VAL A 515 2.42 23.04 17.89
#